data_AF-A0A9Q0VBA6-F1
#
_entry.id   AF-A0A9Q0VBA6-F1
#
_cell.length_a   1.000
_cell.length_b   1.000
_cell.length_c   1.000
_cell.angle_alpha   90.00
_cell.angle_beta   90.00
_cell.angle_gamma   90.00
#
_symmetry.space_group_name_H-M   'P 1'
#
loop_
_entity.id
_entity.type
_entity.pdbx_description
1 polymer ?
#
loop_
_entity_poly.entity_id
_entity_poly.type
_entity_poly.pdbx_seq_one_letter_code
_entity_poly.pdbx_strand_id
1 'polypeptide(L)'
;MEGCYDISNNLKNIIHKGCFPGLVLPGNEIPALFNYKNEGATILFKLPEFDGRILRGINVCIVCSSHLEKEQTKQIRINLTNHTMGFTKTFRAVAINLVKSCEDHLWQGHLSNKVFKLGSEDEVELIVDCGNTMIVKKTGVYLVFEQDEARLNSKRSLDTDDVAGSSCDNLLQTKRMRFETSQQNIDENMDCA
;
A
#
# COMPACT_ATOMS: atom_id res chain seq x y z
N MET A 1 15.65 -21.11 -22.48
CA MET A 1 14.20 -20.81 -22.56
C MET A 1 13.69 -20.95 -21.13
N GLU A 2 13.58 -19.86 -20.39
CA GLU A 2 13.11 -19.90 -18.99
C GLU A 2 12.62 -18.50 -18.55
N GLY A 3 11.29 -18.38 -18.58
CA GLY A 3 10.47 -17.65 -17.60
C GLY A 3 10.89 -16.26 -17.13
N CYS A 4 10.87 -15.25 -17.99
CA CYS A 4 10.46 -13.92 -17.54
C CYS A 4 8.93 -13.96 -17.35
N TYR A 5 8.48 -14.41 -16.19
CA TYR A 5 7.09 -14.26 -15.79
C TYR A 5 6.76 -12.75 -15.83
N ASP A 6 5.55 -12.41 -16.27
CA ASP A 6 5.06 -11.05 -16.47
C ASP A 6 4.86 -10.34 -15.10
N ILE A 7 5.98 -10.10 -14.40
CA ILE A 7 6.06 -9.42 -13.12
C ILE A 7 5.60 -7.99 -13.29
N SER A 8 5.90 -7.37 -14.43
CA SER A 8 5.65 -5.94 -14.66
C SER A 8 4.18 -5.59 -14.52
N ASN A 9 3.27 -6.36 -15.12
CA ASN A 9 1.84 -6.05 -15.08
C ASN A 9 1.21 -6.38 -13.72
N ASN A 10 1.65 -7.45 -13.07
CA ASN A 10 1.17 -7.80 -11.73
C ASN A 10 1.69 -6.87 -10.63
N LEU A 11 2.97 -6.47 -10.67
CA LEU A 11 3.52 -5.47 -9.74
C LEU A 11 2.88 -4.10 -9.98
N LYS A 12 2.70 -3.68 -11.25
CA LYS A 12 1.94 -2.45 -11.55
C LYS A 12 0.52 -2.51 -11.00
N ASN A 13 -0.15 -3.64 -11.09
CA ASN A 13 -1.49 -3.82 -10.52
C ASN A 13 -1.52 -3.73 -8.99
N ILE A 14 -0.53 -4.34 -8.31
CA ILE A 14 -0.42 -4.28 -6.85
C ILE A 14 -0.04 -2.87 -6.39
N ILE A 15 0.84 -2.18 -7.13
CA ILE A 15 1.19 -0.78 -6.89
C ILE A 15 -0.02 0.14 -7.17
N HIS A 16 -0.87 -0.17 -8.14
CA HIS A 16 -2.03 0.66 -8.45
C HIS A 16 -3.14 0.49 -7.41
N LYS A 17 -3.45 -0.75 -7.01
CA LYS A 17 -4.54 -1.02 -6.06
C LYS A 17 -4.13 -0.82 -4.61
N GLY A 18 -2.83 -0.89 -4.32
CA GLY A 18 -2.30 -1.13 -2.99
C GLY A 18 -2.86 -2.42 -2.39
N CYS A 19 -2.24 -2.90 -1.32
CA CYS A 19 -2.75 -4.06 -0.59
C CYS A 19 -2.83 -3.68 0.88
N PHE A 20 -3.89 -4.10 1.58
CA PHE A 20 -3.88 -4.10 3.04
C PHE A 20 -3.25 -5.40 3.53
N PRO A 21 -2.27 -5.36 4.46
CA PRO A 21 -1.87 -4.20 5.27
C PRO A 21 -0.72 -3.35 4.69
N GLY A 22 -0.21 -3.70 3.52
CA GLY A 22 0.83 -2.98 2.78
C GLY A 22 1.77 -3.97 2.10
N LEU A 23 2.51 -3.50 1.10
CA LEU A 23 3.57 -4.28 0.45
C LEU A 23 4.94 -3.73 0.86
N VAL A 24 5.87 -4.61 1.23
CA VAL A 24 7.27 -4.26 1.50
C VAL A 24 8.16 -4.80 0.39
N LEU A 25 9.01 -3.95 -0.20
CA LEU A 25 9.96 -4.30 -1.26
C LEU A 25 11.34 -3.72 -0.93
N PRO A 26 12.45 -4.36 -1.33
CA PRO A 26 13.74 -3.69 -1.31
C PRO A 26 13.73 -2.49 -2.28
N GLY A 27 14.33 -1.37 -1.88
CA GLY A 27 14.42 -0.19 -2.73
C GLY A 27 14.60 1.12 -1.96
N ASN A 28 15.30 2.07 -2.60
CA ASN A 28 15.68 3.35 -2.02
C ASN A 28 15.05 4.56 -2.73
N GLU A 29 14.20 4.32 -3.73
CA GLU A 29 13.59 5.37 -4.54
C GLU A 29 12.07 5.21 -4.65
N ILE A 30 11.36 6.33 -4.51
CA ILE A 30 9.92 6.38 -4.73
C ILE A 30 9.63 6.19 -6.23
N PRO A 31 8.78 5.23 -6.62
CA PRO A 31 8.50 4.95 -8.03
C PRO A 31 8.07 6.20 -8.82
N ALA A 32 8.41 6.24 -10.11
CA ALA A 32 8.11 7.39 -10.98
C ALA A 32 6.62 7.73 -11.08
N LEU A 33 5.73 6.77 -10.83
CA LEU A 33 4.27 6.93 -10.86
C LEU A 33 3.73 7.86 -9.75
N PHE A 34 4.45 8.07 -8.66
CA PHE A 34 4.00 8.93 -7.56
C PHE A 34 4.24 10.40 -7.92
N ASN A 35 3.16 11.17 -8.02
CA ASN A 35 3.22 12.56 -8.50
C ASN A 35 3.70 13.54 -7.42
N TYR A 36 3.37 13.25 -6.17
CA TYR A 36 3.84 14.04 -5.03
C TYR A 36 4.95 13.28 -4.34
N LYS A 37 6.09 13.93 -4.11
CA LYS A 37 7.25 13.33 -3.44
C LYS A 37 7.88 14.36 -2.51
N ASN A 38 8.39 13.90 -1.39
CA ASN A 38 9.22 14.69 -0.51
C ASN A 38 10.28 13.83 0.17
N GLU A 39 11.36 14.47 0.59
CA GLU A 39 12.29 13.89 1.54
C GLU A 39 11.68 13.91 2.96
N GLY A 40 11.96 12.86 3.73
CA GLY A 40 11.46 12.67 5.08
C GLY A 40 10.04 12.10 5.18
N ALA A 41 9.50 12.22 6.39
CA ALA A 41 8.24 11.63 6.84
C ALA A 41 6.99 12.45 6.50
N THR A 42 7.16 13.73 6.17
CA THR A 42 6.06 14.68 5.99
C THR A 42 6.00 15.14 4.55
N ILE A 43 4.80 15.25 4.00
CA ILE A 43 4.56 15.85 2.69
C ILE A 43 3.31 16.73 2.74
N LEU A 44 3.44 17.96 2.24
CA LEU A 44 2.34 18.89 2.05
C LEU A 44 2.09 19.04 0.55
N PHE A 45 0.84 18.92 0.13
CA PHE A 45 0.46 19.01 -1.27
C PHE A 45 -0.97 19.52 -1.45
N LYS A 46 -1.21 20.21 -2.57
CA LYS A 46 -2.56 20.60 -3.00
C LYS A 46 -3.08 19.57 -4.01
N LEU A 47 -4.31 19.10 -3.80
CA LEU A 47 -4.98 18.22 -4.76
C LEU A 47 -5.31 18.98 -6.05
N PRO A 48 -5.28 18.33 -7.22
CA PRO A 48 -5.63 18.98 -8.47
C PRO A 48 -7.15 19.20 -8.53
N GLU A 49 -7.58 19.95 -9.53
CA GLU A 49 -8.96 19.87 -9.99
C GLU A 49 -9.26 18.45 -10.49
N PHE A 50 -10.45 17.93 -10.19
CA PHE A 50 -10.78 16.53 -10.50
C PHE A 50 -11.40 16.37 -11.90
N ASP A 51 -11.90 17.44 -12.53
CA ASP A 51 -12.48 17.43 -13.88
C ASP A 51 -13.57 16.36 -14.07
N GLY A 52 -14.45 16.21 -13.07
CA GLY A 52 -15.50 15.18 -13.06
C GLY A 52 -15.01 13.75 -12.77
N ARG A 53 -13.72 13.54 -12.49
CA ARG A 53 -13.19 12.26 -12.01
C ARG A 53 -13.53 12.03 -10.55
N ILE A 54 -13.63 10.76 -10.16
CA ILE A 54 -13.98 10.37 -8.79
C ILE A 54 -12.73 9.83 -8.10
N LEU A 55 -12.25 10.55 -7.08
CA LEU A 55 -11.12 10.08 -6.27
C LEU A 55 -11.54 8.91 -5.40
N ARG A 56 -10.99 7.72 -5.67
CA ARG A 56 -11.24 6.48 -4.90
C ARG A 56 -10.36 6.37 -3.68
N GLY A 57 -9.15 6.91 -3.73
CA GLY A 57 -8.19 6.87 -2.65
C GLY A 57 -6.85 7.45 -3.03
N ILE A 58 -5.89 7.31 -2.13
CA ILE A 58 -4.49 7.66 -2.37
C ILE A 58 -3.61 6.47 -2.02
N ASN A 59 -2.60 6.20 -2.85
CA ASN A 59 -1.53 5.28 -2.52
C ASN A 59 -0.40 6.08 -1.88
N VAL A 60 0.08 5.59 -0.75
CA VAL A 60 1.24 6.13 -0.05
C VAL A 60 2.38 5.16 -0.23
N CYS A 61 3.54 5.68 -0.63
CA CYS A 61 4.79 4.92 -0.68
C CYS A 61 5.82 5.64 0.18
N ILE A 62 6.59 4.89 0.97
CA ILE A 62 7.69 5.44 1.75
C ILE A 62 8.95 4.65 1.50
N VAL A 63 10.09 5.33 1.48
CA VAL A 63 11.41 4.71 1.63
C VAL A 63 11.78 4.81 3.10
N CYS A 64 12.15 3.69 3.69
CA CYS A 64 12.44 3.60 5.10
C CYS A 64 13.52 2.56 5.39
N SER A 65 14.25 2.76 6.46
CA SER A 65 15.27 1.82 6.93
C SER A 65 15.20 1.69 8.45
N SER A 66 15.64 0.55 8.97
CA SER A 66 15.85 0.42 10.41
C SER A 66 17.17 1.10 10.81
N HIS A 67 17.18 1.77 11.96
CA HIS A 67 18.43 2.24 12.58
C HIS A 67 18.90 1.32 13.71
N LEU A 68 18.10 0.33 14.07
CA LEU A 68 18.42 -0.70 15.07
C LEU A 68 18.30 -2.06 14.39
N GLU A 69 19.44 -2.74 14.18
CA GLU A 69 19.52 -4.02 13.46
C GLU A 69 18.55 -5.10 13.99
N LYS A 70 18.03 -4.97 15.22
CA LYS A 70 17.26 -6.01 15.90
C LYS A 70 15.81 -5.63 16.24
N GLU A 71 15.40 -4.39 16.02
CA GLU A 71 14.05 -3.93 16.36
C GLU A 71 13.11 -4.02 15.15
N GLN A 72 11.84 -4.35 15.40
CA GLN A 72 10.80 -4.42 14.36
C GLN A 72 9.77 -3.33 14.59
N THR A 73 9.51 -2.50 13.57
CA THR A 73 8.31 -1.67 13.56
C THR A 73 7.11 -2.57 13.34
N LYS A 74 6.21 -2.65 14.33
CA LYS A 74 4.96 -3.43 14.24
C LYS A 74 3.84 -2.65 13.55
N GLN A 75 3.94 -1.33 13.47
CA GLN A 75 2.86 -0.45 13.02
C GLN A 75 3.41 0.77 12.29
N ILE A 76 2.82 1.06 11.13
CA ILE A 76 2.96 2.35 10.46
C ILE A 76 1.69 3.14 10.76
N ARG A 77 1.86 4.38 11.23
CA ARG A 77 0.80 5.34 11.44
C ARG A 77 0.91 6.43 10.40
N ILE A 78 -0.20 6.75 9.76
CA ILE A 78 -0.28 7.86 8.80
C ILE A 78 -1.32 8.83 9.33
N ASN A 79 -0.90 10.06 9.61
CA ASN A 79 -1.82 11.15 9.91
C ASN A 79 -2.02 11.95 8.62
N LEU A 80 -3.27 12.14 8.24
CA LEU A 80 -3.65 12.95 7.10
C LEU A 80 -4.51 14.10 7.59
N THR A 81 -3.99 15.30 7.43
CA THR A 81 -4.64 16.56 7.77
C THR A 81 -5.08 17.24 6.49
N ASN A 82 -6.36 17.62 6.41
CA ASN A 82 -6.89 18.48 5.38
C ASN A 82 -7.04 19.89 5.97
N HIS A 83 -6.20 20.81 5.51
CA HIS A 83 -6.16 22.19 6.01
C HIS A 83 -7.34 23.02 5.50
N THR A 84 -7.85 22.73 4.30
CA THR A 84 -9.00 23.41 3.71
C THR A 84 -10.29 23.12 4.49
N MET A 85 -10.51 21.86 4.86
CA MET A 85 -11.70 21.40 5.58
C MET A 85 -11.50 21.35 7.10
N GLY A 86 -10.27 21.55 7.60
CA GLY A 86 -9.96 21.64 9.02
C GLY A 86 -10.11 20.33 9.80
N PHE A 87 -9.76 19.18 9.21
CA PHE A 87 -9.81 17.88 9.91
C PHE A 87 -8.50 17.10 9.80
N THR A 88 -8.25 16.24 10.80
CA THR A 88 -7.17 15.25 10.77
C THR A 88 -7.73 13.86 11.00
N LYS A 89 -7.27 12.89 10.21
CA LYS A 89 -7.63 11.47 10.35
C LYS A 89 -6.37 10.63 10.40
N THR A 90 -6.36 9.65 11.29
CA THR A 90 -5.24 8.72 11.46
C THR A 90 -5.58 7.37 10.86
N PHE A 91 -4.67 6.87 10.04
CA PHE A 91 -4.66 5.52 9.53
C PHE A 91 -3.55 4.70 10.19
N ARG A 92 -3.82 3.42 10.44
CA ARG A 92 -2.85 2.48 11.02
C ARG A 92 -2.77 1.26 10.15
N ALA A 93 -1.58 0.98 9.64
CA ALA A 93 -1.25 -0.26 8.96
C ALA A 93 -0.41 -1.15 9.88
N VAL A 94 -0.68 -2.45 9.84
CA VAL A 94 0.21 -3.44 10.44
C VAL A 94 1.38 -3.65 9.50
N ALA A 95 2.56 -3.25 9.92
CA ALA A 95 3.80 -3.39 9.17
C ALA A 95 4.38 -4.81 9.35
N ILE A 96 3.60 -5.84 9.00
CA ILE A 96 4.06 -7.22 9.11
C ILE A 96 5.27 -7.38 8.18
N ASN A 97 6.44 -7.67 8.76
CA ASN A 97 7.71 -7.91 8.05
C ASN A 97 8.40 -6.69 7.42
N LEU A 98 8.27 -5.46 7.95
CA LEU A 98 9.32 -4.47 7.64
C LEU A 98 10.64 -5.02 8.19
N VAL A 99 11.52 -5.38 7.26
CA VAL A 99 12.64 -6.28 7.48
C VAL A 99 13.62 -5.68 8.49
N LYS A 100 14.18 -6.54 9.35
CA LYS A 100 15.27 -6.25 10.28
C LYS A 100 16.57 -5.95 9.52
N SER A 101 16.60 -4.87 8.76
CA SER A 101 17.74 -4.52 7.93
C SER A 101 17.95 -3.00 7.94
N CYS A 102 19.22 -2.62 7.96
CA CYS A 102 19.65 -1.23 7.79
C CYS A 102 19.57 -0.78 6.33
N GLU A 103 19.25 -1.70 5.40
CA GLU A 103 19.01 -1.36 4.00
C GLU A 103 17.68 -0.63 3.81
N ASP A 104 17.57 0.06 2.68
CA ASP A 104 16.37 0.79 2.31
C ASP A 104 15.29 -0.14 1.78
N HIS A 105 14.09 0.04 2.31
CA HIS A 105 12.89 -0.67 1.92
C HIS A 105 11.79 0.30 1.55
N LEU A 106 11.01 -0.10 0.56
CA LEU A 106 9.76 0.53 0.18
C LEU A 106 8.63 -0.11 0.96
N TRP A 107 7.83 0.69 1.65
CA TRP A 107 6.49 0.28 2.06
C TRP A 107 5.46 1.00 1.21
N GLN A 108 4.41 0.29 0.81
CA GLN A 108 3.29 0.86 0.08
C GLN A 108 1.94 0.45 0.67
N GLY A 109 1.05 1.42 0.88
CA GLY A 109 -0.32 1.20 1.33
C GLY A 109 -1.34 2.03 0.57
N HIS A 110 -2.61 1.56 0.58
CA HIS A 110 -3.74 2.28 -0.02
C HIS A 110 -4.64 2.87 1.07
N LEU A 111 -5.00 4.14 0.90
CA LEU A 111 -5.91 4.87 1.78
C LEU A 111 -7.19 5.21 1.01
N SER A 112 -8.30 4.56 1.39
CA SER A 112 -9.57 4.78 0.70
C SER A 112 -10.14 6.18 0.99
N ASN A 113 -10.55 6.87 -0.06
CA ASN A 113 -11.18 8.19 0.06
C ASN A 113 -12.58 8.11 0.72
N LYS A 114 -13.17 6.92 0.86
CA LYS A 114 -14.42 6.74 1.65
C LYS A 114 -14.24 7.16 3.12
N VAL A 115 -13.02 7.01 3.65
CA VAL A 115 -12.67 7.38 5.03
C VAL A 115 -12.29 8.86 5.09
N PHE A 116 -11.41 9.31 4.21
CA PHE A 116 -10.84 10.66 4.28
C PHE A 116 -11.76 11.74 3.72
N LYS A 117 -12.54 11.44 2.68
CA LYS A 117 -13.47 12.36 2.01
C LYS A 117 -12.77 13.63 1.49
N LEU A 118 -11.62 13.46 0.85
CA LEU A 118 -10.88 14.51 0.17
C LEU A 118 -11.62 14.97 -1.09
N GLY A 119 -11.68 16.29 -1.27
CA GLY A 119 -12.21 16.98 -2.43
C GLY A 119 -11.11 17.52 -3.35
N SER A 120 -11.52 18.07 -4.49
CA SER A 120 -10.63 18.78 -5.40
C SER A 120 -10.05 20.00 -4.71
N GLU A 121 -8.81 20.36 -5.05
CA GLU A 121 -8.14 21.56 -4.54
C GLU A 121 -7.88 21.63 -3.03
N ASP A 122 -8.21 20.59 -2.26
CA ASP A 122 -7.88 20.54 -0.84
C ASP A 122 -6.35 20.59 -0.63
N GLU A 123 -5.94 21.36 0.37
CA GLU A 123 -4.57 21.38 0.89
C GLU A 123 -4.41 20.29 1.94
N VAL A 124 -3.53 19.32 1.66
CA VAL A 124 -3.39 18.09 2.45
C VAL A 124 -1.96 17.94 2.94
N GLU A 125 -1.81 17.74 4.24
CA GLU A 125 -0.57 17.30 4.87
C GLU A 125 -0.68 15.83 5.25
N LEU A 126 0.34 15.06 4.89
CA LEU A 126 0.48 13.66 5.25
C LEU A 126 1.78 13.46 6.04
N ILE A 127 1.65 12.90 7.24
CA ILE A 127 2.77 12.60 8.14
C ILE A 127 2.81 11.11 8.40
N VAL A 128 3.95 10.48 8.12
CA VAL A 128 4.20 9.06 8.36
C VAL A 128 5.04 8.86 9.60
N ASP A 129 4.50 8.11 10.55
CA ASP A 129 5.15 7.75 11.81
C ASP A 129 5.36 6.22 11.83
N CYS A 130 6.63 5.80 11.82
CA CYS A 130 7.05 4.40 11.87
C CYS A 130 7.56 3.99 13.27
N GLY A 131 7.23 4.76 14.30
CA GLY A 131 7.72 4.58 15.66
C GLY A 131 9.23 4.85 15.79
N ASN A 132 9.79 4.48 16.95
CA ASN A 132 11.16 4.79 17.31
C ASN A 132 12.19 3.80 16.75
N THR A 133 11.81 2.92 15.83
CA THR A 133 12.65 1.83 15.34
C THR A 133 13.07 2.04 13.89
N MET A 134 12.42 2.97 13.19
CA MET A 134 12.60 3.17 11.76
C MET A 134 12.65 4.65 11.38
N ILE A 135 13.44 4.94 10.36
CA ILE A 135 13.57 6.28 9.80
C ILE A 135 12.87 6.29 8.44
N VAL A 136 11.94 7.22 8.26
CA VAL A 136 11.35 7.50 6.95
C VAL A 136 12.24 8.48 6.22
N LYS A 137 12.82 8.04 5.12
CA LYS A 137 13.75 8.82 4.29
C LYS A 137 13.04 9.58 3.18
N LYS A 138 12.01 8.98 2.57
CA LYS A 138 11.22 9.61 1.50
C LYS A 138 9.77 9.22 1.63
N THR A 139 8.88 10.12 1.19
CA THR A 139 7.44 9.89 1.12
C THR A 139 6.92 10.26 -0.26
N GLY A 140 6.03 9.43 -0.81
CA GLY A 140 5.38 9.63 -2.09
C GLY A 140 3.87 9.40 -2.00
N VAL A 141 3.10 10.20 -2.75
CA VAL A 141 1.65 10.06 -2.87
C VAL A 141 1.24 9.95 -4.35
N TYR A 142 0.39 8.97 -4.63
CA TYR A 142 -0.27 8.77 -5.92
C TYR A 142 -1.79 8.80 -5.73
N LEU A 143 -2.48 9.57 -6.56
CA LEU A 143 -3.94 9.68 -6.51
C LEU A 143 -4.56 8.56 -7.35
N VAL A 144 -5.55 7.87 -6.80
CA VAL A 144 -6.26 6.79 -7.47
C VAL A 144 -7.66 7.28 -7.85
N PHE A 145 -7.88 7.53 -9.14
CA PHE A 145 -9.21 7.85 -9.67
C PHE A 145 -9.90 6.60 -10.20
N GLU A 146 -11.22 6.56 -10.09
CA GLU A 146 -12.05 5.45 -10.60
C GLU A 146 -11.81 5.15 -12.08
N GLN A 147 -11.60 6.20 -12.88
CA GLN A 147 -11.33 6.09 -14.31
C GLN A 147 -10.00 5.41 -14.62
N ASP A 148 -9.01 5.51 -13.72
CA ASP A 148 -7.71 4.86 -13.89
C ASP A 148 -7.82 3.34 -13.66
N GLU A 149 -8.68 2.92 -12.74
CA GLU A 149 -8.98 1.50 -12.52
C GLU A 149 -9.73 0.88 -13.72
N ALA A 150 -10.68 1.60 -14.31
CA ALA A 150 -11.40 1.14 -15.50
C ALA A 150 -10.49 0.96 -16.72
N ARG A 151 -9.51 1.86 -16.90
CA ARG A 151 -8.48 1.75 -17.96
C ARG A 151 -7.55 0.57 -17.74
N LEU A 152 -7.20 0.28 -16.49
CA LEU A 152 -6.37 -0.88 -16.15
C LEU A 152 -7.12 -2.20 -16.36
N ASN A 153 -8.41 -2.24 -16.01
CA ASN A 153 -9.25 -3.42 -16.20
C ASN A 153 -9.58 -3.68 -17.69
N SER A 154 -9.74 -2.64 -18.50
CA SER A 154 -9.96 -2.79 -19.96
C SER A 154 -8.69 -3.17 -20.73
N LYS A 155 -7.49 -2.78 -20.27
CA LYS A 155 -6.24 -3.32 -20.81
C LYS A 155 -6.11 -4.83 -20.59
N ARG A 156 -6.58 -5.36 -19.46
CA ARG A 156 -6.59 -6.81 -19.22
C ARG A 156 -7.37 -7.59 -20.27
N SER A 157 -8.50 -7.05 -20.75
CA SER A 157 -9.31 -7.73 -21.78
C SER A 157 -8.71 -7.71 -23.18
N LEU A 158 -7.68 -6.90 -23.42
CA LEU A 158 -6.95 -6.87 -24.70
C LEU A 158 -5.71 -7.78 -24.67
N ASP A 159 -5.18 -8.08 -23.48
CA ASP A 159 -4.03 -8.97 -23.28
C ASP A 159 -4.44 -10.45 -23.02
N THR A 160 -5.75 -10.74 -22.88
CA THR A 160 -6.28 -12.10 -22.66
C THR A 160 -6.82 -12.74 -23.94
N ASP A 161 -5.99 -12.85 -24.97
CA ASP A 161 -6.20 -13.84 -26.05
C ASP A 161 -5.20 -15.00 -25.96
N ASP A 162 -4.50 -15.19 -24.84
CA ASP A 162 -3.93 -16.50 -24.48
C ASP A 162 -3.59 -16.63 -22.98
N VAL A 163 -4.01 -17.75 -22.39
CA VAL A 163 -3.67 -18.32 -21.06
C VAL A 163 -4.48 -17.87 -19.82
N ALA A 164 -5.49 -18.69 -19.53
CA ALA A 164 -5.99 -19.14 -18.22
C ALA A 164 -5.68 -18.30 -16.96
N GLY A 165 -6.68 -17.49 -16.60
CA GLY A 165 -7.20 -17.24 -15.25
C GLY A 165 -6.32 -17.50 -14.03
N SER A 166 -5.69 -16.43 -13.51
CA SER A 166 -5.30 -16.33 -12.09
C SER A 166 -5.94 -15.08 -11.49
N SER A 167 -7.19 -15.20 -11.04
CA SER A 167 -7.84 -14.16 -10.23
C SER A 167 -7.23 -14.14 -8.82
N CYS A 168 -7.04 -12.93 -8.28
CA CYS A 168 -6.59 -12.67 -6.92
C CYS A 168 -7.49 -13.32 -5.85
N ASP A 169 -8.70 -13.73 -6.22
CA ASP A 169 -9.65 -14.43 -5.35
C ASP A 169 -9.07 -15.76 -4.81
N ASN A 170 -8.23 -16.43 -5.60
CA ASN A 170 -7.64 -17.71 -5.22
C ASN A 170 -6.64 -17.57 -4.06
N LEU A 171 -5.95 -16.43 -3.94
CA LEU A 171 -5.00 -16.20 -2.84
C LEU A 171 -5.73 -15.91 -1.52
N LEU A 172 -6.87 -15.21 -1.58
CA LEU A 172 -7.72 -14.97 -0.41
C LEU A 172 -8.41 -16.25 0.05
N GLN A 173 -8.89 -17.10 -0.88
CA GLN A 173 -9.47 -18.40 -0.54
C GLN A 173 -8.41 -19.37 0.01
N THR A 174 -7.20 -19.41 -0.58
CA THR A 174 -6.11 -20.28 -0.10
C THR A 174 -5.60 -19.84 1.28
N LYS A 175 -5.57 -18.53 1.56
CA LYS A 175 -5.23 -18.02 2.90
C LYS A 175 -6.34 -18.26 3.92
N ARG A 176 -7.62 -18.13 3.54
CA ARG A 176 -8.76 -18.49 4.41
C ARG A 176 -8.72 -19.97 4.80
N MET A 177 -8.55 -20.86 3.82
CA MET A 177 -8.42 -22.30 4.10
C MET A 177 -7.24 -22.61 5.01
N ARG A 178 -6.05 -22.02 4.78
CA ARG A 178 -4.87 -22.26 5.63
C ARG A 178 -5.07 -21.76 7.07
N PHE A 179 -5.81 -20.68 7.28
CA PHE A 179 -6.10 -20.18 8.62
C PHE A 179 -7.11 -21.07 9.35
N GLU A 180 -8.16 -21.52 8.66
CA GLU A 180 -9.17 -22.43 9.21
C GLU A 180 -8.58 -23.80 9.55
N THR A 181 -7.74 -24.40 8.69
CA THR A 181 -7.05 -25.67 8.99
C THR A 181 -6.05 -25.54 10.15
N SER A 182 -5.44 -24.36 10.34
CA SER A 182 -4.53 -24.13 11.47
C SER A 182 -5.29 -23.97 12.79
N GLN A 183 -6.48 -23.37 12.78
CA GLN A 183 -7.33 -23.24 13.97
C GLN A 183 -7.89 -24.61 14.40
N GLN A 184 -8.31 -25.43 13.44
CA GLN A 184 -8.84 -26.78 13.70
C GLN A 184 -7.78 -27.73 14.27
N ASN A 185 -6.52 -27.63 13.81
CA ASN A 185 -5.39 -28.41 14.34
C ASN A 185 -4.91 -27.96 15.74
N ILE A 186 -5.30 -26.75 16.19
CA ILE A 186 -4.99 -26.26 17.53
C ILE A 186 -6.08 -26.70 18.52
N ASP A 187 -7.35 -26.70 18.09
CA ASP A 187 -8.47 -27.11 18.94
C ASP A 187 -8.54 -28.64 19.15
N GLU A 188 -7.98 -29.45 18.22
CA GLU A 188 -7.89 -30.92 18.38
C GLU A 188 -6.74 -31.41 19.29
N ASN A 189 -5.84 -30.53 19.74
CA ASN A 189 -4.67 -30.89 20.57
C ASN A 189 -4.75 -30.39 22.02
N MET A 190 -5.93 -30.03 22.52
CA MET A 190 -6.14 -29.58 23.90
C MET A 190 -6.97 -30.54 24.77
N ASP A 191 -7.23 -31.77 24.30
CA ASP A 191 -7.70 -32.86 25.16
C ASP A 191 -6.66 -33.99 25.22
N CYS A 192 -6.39 -34.45 26.44
CA CYS A 192 -5.42 -35.48 26.89
C CYS A 192 -4.00 -35.00 27.26
N ALA A 193 -3.86 -34.45 28.47
CA ALA A 193 -3.14 -35.04 29.61
C ALA A 193 -3.03 -34.05 30.78
#